data_AF-A0A939XDC7-F1
#
_entry.id   AF-A0A939XDC7-F1
#
_cell.length_a   1.000
_cell.length_b   1.000
_cell.length_c   1.000
_cell.angle_alpha   90.00
_cell.angle_beta   90.00
_cell.angle_gamma   90.00
#
_symmetry.space_group_name_H-M   'P 1'
#
loop_
_entity.id
_entity.type
_entity.pdbx_description
1 polymer ?
#
loop_
_entity_poly.entity_id
_entity_poly.type
_entity_poly.pdbx_seq_one_letter_code
_entity_poly.pdbx_strand_id
1 'polypeptide(L)'
;MSKRLFQVVIICSCVVFASCRKTDRVLFSYIESICPQGGEINLKKALGVDYDTAYLFSDCTNGKEMASAMGIPYRPKAFLQDSEYKLILLKNHKVVYDNNFYCNKVEFFCYDTMYFHAMNGVWYYIWTDSIFVATPRKGDISGNLFYQLRPVNDVKKNTTDYVVANALLNPDYYGELLLYEYPGGKVTGTIKNDSVREDYIFLGLIEKNDSMFYVEAYSSLSDEVTRRGWLKKSPHLGIFSSKYQGDLVLYELADNKSKVVVVEREYNSGVYEVVDFCDGWLKIKAEVDGAFFEGWIPPEEQCCNPYTTCC
;
A
#
# COMPACT_ATOMS: atom_id res chain seq x y z
N MET A 1 -23.22 55.24 17.57
CA MET A 1 -22.56 54.02 17.03
C MET A 1 -22.32 54.22 15.54
N SER A 2 -21.06 54.24 15.10
CA SER A 2 -20.71 54.60 13.72
C SER A 2 -20.93 53.43 12.74
N LYS A 3 -21.35 53.73 11.50
CA LYS A 3 -21.59 52.75 10.42
C LYS A 3 -20.39 51.82 10.14
N ARG A 4 -19.18 52.20 10.55
CA ARG A 4 -17.97 51.37 10.43
C ARG A 4 -17.98 50.17 11.40
N LEU A 5 -18.60 50.27 12.57
CA LEU A 5 -18.69 49.15 13.51
C LEU A 5 -19.63 48.05 12.99
N PHE A 6 -20.68 48.44 12.26
CA PHE A 6 -21.67 47.50 11.71
C PHE A 6 -21.12 46.71 10.50
N GLN A 7 -20.30 47.36 9.65
CA GLN A 7 -19.65 46.68 8.53
C GLN A 7 -18.55 45.70 8.97
N VAL A 8 -17.81 46.00 10.05
CA VAL A 8 -16.80 45.08 10.59
C VAL A 8 -17.45 43.85 11.22
N VAL A 9 -18.60 43.99 11.89
CA VAL A 9 -19.34 42.85 12.46
C VAL A 9 -19.90 41.94 11.38
N ILE A 10 -20.43 42.48 10.27
CA ILE A 10 -20.96 41.65 9.18
C ILE A 10 -19.83 40.90 8.44
N ILE A 11 -18.68 41.54 8.20
CA ILE A 11 -17.55 40.88 7.54
C ILE A 11 -16.95 39.79 8.45
N CYS A 12 -16.81 40.02 9.76
CA CYS A 12 -16.39 38.97 10.69
C CYS A 12 -17.42 37.82 10.80
N SER A 13 -18.72 38.11 10.70
CA SER A 13 -19.76 37.07 10.72
C SER A 13 -19.70 36.19 9.47
N CYS A 14 -19.50 36.77 8.28
CA CYS A 14 -19.35 36.00 7.04
C CYS A 14 -18.08 35.14 7.00
N VAL A 15 -17.00 35.54 7.66
CA VAL A 15 -15.76 34.74 7.78
C VAL A 15 -15.94 33.61 8.81
N VAL A 16 -16.74 33.79 9.86
CA VAL A 16 -17.00 32.75 10.86
C VAL A 16 -17.98 31.68 10.35
N PHE A 17 -18.94 32.02 9.47
CA PHE A 17 -19.82 31.01 8.84
C PHE A 17 -19.17 30.20 7.71
N ALA A 18 -17.98 30.59 7.23
CA ALA A 18 -17.19 29.77 6.29
C ALA A 18 -16.44 28.61 6.99
N SER A 19 -16.38 28.60 8.33
CA SER A 19 -15.48 27.76 9.12
C SER A 19 -15.97 26.33 9.43
N CYS A 20 -17.16 25.93 8.97
CA CYS A 20 -17.69 24.57 9.22
C CYS A 20 -18.21 23.88 7.95
N ARG A 21 -17.54 24.09 6.81
CA ARG A 21 -17.73 23.16 5.68
C ARG A 21 -16.94 21.89 5.99
N LYS A 22 -17.64 20.93 6.60
CA LYS A 22 -17.14 19.56 6.79
C LYS A 22 -16.75 18.99 5.41
N THR A 23 -15.60 18.33 5.35
CA THR A 23 -14.95 17.83 4.12
C THR A 23 -15.90 16.96 3.28
N ASP A 24 -16.72 16.14 3.95
CA ASP A 24 -17.74 15.28 3.35
C ASP A 24 -18.73 16.04 2.46
N ARG A 25 -19.20 17.22 2.90
CA ARG A 25 -20.13 18.05 2.13
C ARG A 25 -19.47 18.65 0.90
N VAL A 26 -18.21 19.08 1.03
CA VAL A 26 -17.44 19.63 -0.11
C VAL A 26 -17.27 18.57 -1.17
N LEU A 27 -16.83 17.37 -0.77
CA LEU A 27 -16.66 16.24 -1.69
C LEU A 27 -17.99 15.81 -2.31
N PHE A 28 -19.04 15.66 -1.51
CA PHE A 28 -20.37 15.30 -2.00
C PHE A 28 -20.88 16.29 -3.06
N SER A 29 -20.86 17.59 -2.75
CA SER A 29 -21.30 18.63 -3.70
C SER A 29 -20.45 18.65 -4.97
N TYR A 30 -19.14 18.40 -4.86
CA TYR A 30 -18.27 18.30 -6.03
C TYR A 30 -18.65 17.10 -6.90
N ILE A 31 -18.78 15.90 -6.32
CA ILE A 31 -19.16 14.67 -7.03
C ILE A 31 -20.50 14.83 -7.75
N GLU A 32 -21.53 15.31 -7.07
CA GLU A 32 -22.85 15.57 -7.67
C GLU A 32 -22.78 16.53 -8.87
N SER A 33 -21.87 17.51 -8.82
CA SER A 33 -21.74 18.49 -9.89
C SER A 33 -21.04 17.98 -11.15
N ILE A 34 -20.24 16.91 -11.05
CA ILE A 34 -19.42 16.42 -12.18
C ILE A 34 -19.77 15.00 -12.62
N CYS A 35 -20.18 14.13 -11.70
CA CYS A 35 -20.44 12.71 -11.97
C CYS A 35 -21.52 12.15 -11.01
N PRO A 36 -22.78 12.61 -11.10
CA PRO A 36 -23.84 12.16 -10.19
C PRO A 36 -24.12 10.65 -10.27
N GLN A 37 -23.83 10.03 -11.42
CA GLN A 37 -23.96 8.57 -11.64
C GLN A 37 -22.68 7.78 -11.26
N GLY A 38 -21.69 8.45 -10.67
CA GLY A 38 -20.35 7.91 -10.44
C GLY A 38 -19.39 8.19 -11.59
N GLY A 39 -18.09 8.11 -11.30
CA GLY A 39 -17.01 8.44 -12.24
C GLY A 39 -15.73 8.87 -11.55
N GLU A 40 -14.72 9.21 -12.35
CA GLU A 40 -13.45 9.73 -11.84
C GLU A 40 -13.59 11.17 -11.32
N ILE A 41 -13.07 11.41 -10.13
CA ILE A 41 -12.96 12.70 -9.50
C ILE A 41 -11.50 13.01 -9.19
N ASN A 42 -11.15 14.29 -9.21
CA ASN A 42 -9.84 14.74 -8.78
C ASN A 42 -9.95 15.43 -7.41
N LEU A 43 -9.34 14.84 -6.38
CA LEU A 43 -9.39 15.31 -5.00
C LEU A 43 -8.74 16.70 -4.84
N LYS A 44 -7.66 17.00 -5.57
CA LYS A 44 -7.04 18.34 -5.58
C LYS A 44 -8.02 19.40 -6.06
N LYS A 45 -8.76 19.10 -7.14
CA LYS A 45 -9.79 20.00 -7.67
C LYS A 45 -10.98 20.13 -6.71
N ALA A 46 -11.44 19.02 -6.14
CA ALA A 46 -12.57 18.99 -5.22
C ALA A 46 -12.33 19.86 -3.97
N LEU A 47 -11.10 19.82 -3.44
CA LEU A 47 -10.72 20.55 -2.23
C LEU A 47 -10.07 21.91 -2.51
N GLY A 48 -9.69 22.17 -3.76
CA GLY A 48 -8.97 23.39 -4.14
C GLY A 48 -7.56 23.46 -3.55
N VAL A 49 -6.91 22.32 -3.34
CA VAL A 49 -5.59 22.22 -2.69
C VAL A 49 -4.68 21.32 -3.51
N ASP A 50 -3.48 21.81 -3.84
CA ASP A 50 -2.42 20.96 -4.40
C ASP A 50 -1.66 20.25 -3.27
N TYR A 51 -1.35 18.97 -3.46
CA TYR A 51 -0.68 18.12 -2.48
C TYR A 51 0.12 17.00 -3.18
N ASP A 52 1.09 16.42 -2.47
CA ASP A 52 1.88 15.26 -2.90
C ASP A 52 1.44 13.98 -2.19
N THR A 53 0.91 14.09 -0.97
CA THR A 53 0.45 12.95 -0.17
C THR A 53 -0.81 13.31 0.62
N ALA A 54 -1.76 12.38 0.70
CA ALA A 54 -2.99 12.47 1.47
C ALA A 54 -2.99 11.38 2.55
N TYR A 55 -3.36 11.74 3.77
CA TYR A 55 -3.53 10.82 4.90
C TYR A 55 -4.98 10.87 5.40
N LEU A 56 -5.60 9.71 5.64
CA LEU A 56 -6.88 9.61 6.32
C LEU A 56 -6.70 8.83 7.61
N PHE A 57 -6.69 9.51 8.75
CA PHE A 57 -6.62 8.89 10.07
C PHE A 57 -8.02 8.54 10.57
N SER A 58 -8.19 7.40 11.24
CA SER A 58 -9.45 7.05 11.90
C SER A 58 -9.57 7.66 13.30
N ASP A 59 -10.75 7.47 13.88
CA ASP A 59 -11.00 7.68 15.30
C ASP A 59 -10.01 6.84 16.12
N CYS A 60 -9.54 7.41 17.24
CA CYS A 60 -8.47 6.92 18.13
C CYS A 60 -7.02 7.37 17.85
N THR A 61 -6.73 8.07 16.75
CA THR A 61 -5.35 8.55 16.53
C THR A 61 -5.07 9.87 17.24
N ASN A 62 -4.00 9.96 18.06
CA ASN A 62 -3.58 11.22 18.68
C ASN A 62 -2.59 12.04 17.83
N GLY A 63 -2.38 13.30 18.20
CA GLY A 63 -1.53 14.21 17.42
C GLY A 63 -0.06 13.79 17.28
N LYS A 64 0.52 13.15 18.31
CA LYS A 64 1.91 12.69 18.27
C LYS A 64 2.07 11.49 17.35
N GLU A 65 1.09 10.60 17.40
CA GLU A 65 0.97 9.45 16.52
C GLU A 65 0.83 9.86 15.05
N MET A 66 -0.05 10.82 14.75
CA MET A 66 -0.15 11.39 13.39
C MET A 66 1.17 12.02 12.94
N ALA A 67 1.84 12.78 13.82
CA ALA A 67 3.13 13.40 13.52
C ALA A 67 4.19 12.34 13.18
N SER A 68 4.24 11.25 13.95
CA SER A 68 5.13 10.12 13.72
C SER A 68 4.82 9.43 12.39
N ALA A 69 3.55 9.14 12.11
CA ALA A 69 3.12 8.48 10.88
C ALA A 69 3.42 9.30 9.62
N MET A 70 3.31 10.64 9.71
CA MET A 70 3.61 11.54 8.60
C MET A 70 5.10 11.91 8.49
N GLY A 71 5.93 11.57 9.49
CA GLY A 71 7.34 11.98 9.53
C GLY A 71 7.55 13.49 9.64
N ILE A 72 6.57 14.25 10.13
CA ILE A 72 6.64 15.72 10.25
C ILE A 72 6.18 16.19 11.63
N PRO A 73 6.69 17.33 12.13
CA PRO A 73 6.13 17.97 13.30
C PRO A 73 4.67 18.34 13.04
N TYR A 74 3.76 17.79 13.85
CA TYR A 74 2.33 18.05 13.73
C TYR A 74 1.69 18.20 15.11
N ARG A 75 0.80 19.19 15.21
CA ARG A 75 -0.03 19.46 16.39
C ARG A 75 -1.47 19.67 15.93
N PRO A 76 -2.38 18.73 16.20
CA PRO A 76 -3.75 18.87 15.76
C PRO A 76 -4.41 20.04 16.49
N LYS A 77 -5.28 20.76 15.77
CA LYS A 77 -6.03 21.88 16.34
C LYS A 77 -7.14 21.45 17.32
N ALA A 78 -7.58 20.19 17.24
CA ALA A 78 -8.61 19.59 18.10
C ALA A 78 -8.40 18.06 18.20
N PHE A 79 -8.89 17.45 19.28
CA PHE A 79 -9.01 15.99 19.41
C PHE A 79 -10.09 15.48 18.45
N LEU A 80 -9.87 14.31 17.84
CA LEU A 80 -10.91 13.61 17.07
C LEU A 80 -11.94 13.03 18.03
N GLN A 81 -13.23 13.25 17.74
CA GLN A 81 -14.33 12.57 18.44
C GLN A 81 -14.63 11.22 17.78
N ASP A 82 -15.36 10.35 18.47
CA ASP A 82 -15.76 9.03 17.95
C ASP A 82 -16.46 9.15 16.58
N SER A 83 -16.17 8.22 15.65
CA SER A 83 -16.67 8.24 14.27
C SER A 83 -16.19 9.41 13.39
N GLU A 84 -15.16 10.15 13.80
CA GLU A 84 -14.50 11.16 12.98
C GLU A 84 -13.22 10.63 12.34
N TYR A 85 -13.12 10.82 11.02
CA TYR A 85 -11.85 10.67 10.33
C TYR A 85 -11.17 12.02 10.16
N LYS A 86 -9.85 11.99 10.00
CA LYS A 86 -9.05 13.18 9.72
C LYS A 86 -8.34 13.08 8.38
N LEU A 87 -8.72 13.96 7.45
CA LEU A 87 -8.03 14.09 6.17
C LEU A 87 -6.93 15.16 6.31
N ILE A 88 -5.68 14.74 6.14
CA ILE A 88 -4.51 15.62 6.14
C ILE A 88 -3.85 15.52 4.77
N LEU A 89 -3.59 16.66 4.12
CA LEU A 89 -2.87 16.71 2.85
C LEU A 89 -1.52 17.39 3.06
N LEU A 90 -0.46 16.80 2.52
CA LEU A 90 0.91 17.29 2.58
C LEU A 90 1.40 17.73 1.20
N LYS A 91 2.09 18.87 1.15
CA LYS A 91 2.89 19.31 0.01
C LYS A 91 4.30 19.59 0.49
N ASN A 92 5.32 18.98 -0.11
CA ASN A 92 6.73 19.16 0.29
C ASN A 92 6.92 19.01 1.81
N HIS A 93 6.36 17.96 2.41
CA HIS A 93 6.42 17.68 3.85
C HIS A 93 5.80 18.78 4.75
N LYS A 94 4.85 19.57 4.23
CA LYS A 94 4.10 20.57 4.99
C LYS A 94 2.61 20.32 4.86
N VAL A 95 1.89 20.47 5.98
CA VAL A 95 0.43 20.39 6.00
C VAL A 95 -0.17 21.56 5.22
N VAL A 96 -0.87 21.23 4.13
CA VAL A 96 -1.60 22.19 3.29
C VAL A 96 -3.12 22.06 3.44
N TYR A 97 -3.58 20.97 4.04
CA TYR A 97 -4.98 20.75 4.39
C TYR A 97 -5.06 19.91 5.67
N ASP A 98 -5.95 20.30 6.57
CA ASP A 98 -6.22 19.62 7.85
C ASP A 98 -7.70 19.87 8.17
N ASN A 99 -8.52 18.83 7.99
CA ASN A 99 -9.95 18.94 8.28
C ASN A 99 -10.54 17.59 8.67
N ASN A 100 -11.61 17.64 9.47
CA ASN A 100 -12.35 16.46 9.88
C ASN A 100 -13.33 16.05 8.76
N PHE A 101 -13.62 14.76 8.72
CA PHE A 101 -14.49 14.12 7.74
C PHE A 101 -15.40 13.12 8.44
N TYR A 102 -16.68 13.12 8.08
CA TYR A 102 -17.67 12.18 8.59
C TYR A 102 -18.18 11.34 7.43
N CYS A 103 -18.21 10.02 7.60
CA CYS A 103 -18.62 9.07 6.55
C CYS A 103 -20.15 9.04 6.30
N ASN A 104 -20.83 10.19 6.34
CA ASN A 104 -22.29 10.26 6.19
C ASN A 104 -22.75 10.31 4.73
N LYS A 105 -21.95 10.93 3.86
CA LYS A 105 -22.31 11.19 2.45
C LYS A 105 -21.25 10.72 1.46
N VAL A 106 -20.03 10.64 1.94
CA VAL A 106 -18.88 10.18 1.19
C VAL A 106 -18.14 9.23 2.12
N GLU A 107 -17.60 8.16 1.59
CA GLU A 107 -16.78 7.19 2.29
C GLU A 107 -15.52 6.95 1.45
N PHE A 108 -14.35 6.88 2.07
CA PHE A 108 -13.16 6.37 1.39
C PHE A 108 -13.12 4.86 1.60
N PHE A 109 -13.20 4.10 0.51
CA PHE A 109 -13.11 2.65 0.56
C PHE A 109 -11.69 2.20 0.32
N CYS A 110 -11.21 1.40 1.25
CA CYS A 110 -9.94 0.70 1.22
C CYS A 110 -10.22 -0.80 1.09
N TYR A 111 -9.47 -1.49 0.23
CA TYR A 111 -9.33 -2.94 0.37
C TYR A 111 -8.46 -3.23 1.60
N ASP A 112 -8.64 -4.39 2.23
CA ASP A 112 -7.85 -4.89 3.38
C ASP A 112 -6.32 -4.94 3.13
N THR A 113 -5.85 -4.52 1.95
CA THR A 113 -4.47 -4.61 1.47
C THR A 113 -3.76 -3.27 1.27
N MET A 114 -4.36 -2.11 1.58
CA MET A 114 -3.64 -0.83 1.57
C MET A 114 -3.04 -0.50 2.95
N TYR A 115 -1.70 -0.61 3.03
CA TYR A 115 -0.79 -0.19 4.11
C TYR A 115 -1.44 0.14 5.46
N PHE A 116 -1.87 -0.93 6.12
CA PHE A 116 -2.12 -0.95 7.55
C PHE A 116 -0.79 -0.71 8.27
N HIS A 117 -0.47 0.56 8.56
CA HIS A 117 0.64 0.89 9.45
C HIS A 117 0.10 1.06 10.86
N ALA A 118 -0.12 -0.06 11.56
CA ALA A 118 -0.23 -0.05 13.01
C ALA A 118 1.15 0.21 13.66
N MET A 119 1.80 1.31 13.30
CA MET A 119 2.88 1.84 14.11
C MET A 119 2.25 2.39 15.38
N ASN A 120 2.42 1.71 16.51
CA ASN A 120 1.91 2.11 17.82
C ASN A 120 0.38 2.16 17.97
N GLY A 121 -0.37 1.33 17.22
CA GLY A 121 -1.85 1.28 17.33
C GLY A 121 -2.59 2.39 16.59
N VAL A 122 -1.92 3.03 15.63
CA VAL A 122 -2.46 4.13 14.82
C VAL A 122 -3.08 3.58 13.54
N TRP A 123 -4.24 4.11 13.16
CA TRP A 123 -5.01 3.63 12.01
C TRP A 123 -5.10 4.76 10.98
N TYR A 124 -4.44 4.57 9.84
CA TYR A 124 -4.49 5.55 8.75
C TYR A 124 -4.32 4.94 7.37
N TYR A 125 -4.85 5.66 6.38
CA TYR A 125 -4.63 5.40 4.95
C TYR A 125 -3.73 6.48 4.36
N ILE A 126 -2.93 6.13 3.37
CA ILE A 126 -2.06 7.05 2.65
C ILE A 126 -2.26 6.92 1.14
N TRP A 127 -2.39 8.05 0.44
CA TRP A 127 -2.48 8.11 -1.01
C TRP A 127 -1.56 9.19 -1.58
N THR A 128 -0.80 8.86 -2.63
CA THR A 128 -0.04 9.82 -3.43
C THR A 128 -0.82 10.29 -4.66
N ASP A 129 -1.81 9.52 -5.09
CA ASP A 129 -2.69 9.88 -6.18
C ASP A 129 -3.73 10.93 -5.78
N SER A 130 -4.22 11.63 -6.80
CA SER A 130 -5.33 12.58 -6.65
C SER A 130 -6.59 12.18 -7.38
N ILE A 131 -6.59 11.07 -8.14
CA ILE A 131 -7.76 10.62 -8.88
C ILE A 131 -8.42 9.46 -8.14
N PHE A 132 -9.71 9.61 -7.89
CA PHE A 132 -10.55 8.61 -7.22
C PHE A 132 -11.76 8.31 -8.10
N VAL A 133 -12.24 7.08 -8.11
CA VAL A 133 -13.54 6.70 -8.66
C VAL A 133 -14.58 6.85 -7.57
N ALA A 134 -15.54 7.74 -7.79
CA ALA A 134 -16.75 7.85 -6.98
C ALA A 134 -17.79 6.86 -7.48
N THR A 135 -18.27 5.99 -6.60
CA THR A 135 -19.32 5.00 -6.89
C THR A 135 -20.55 5.33 -6.06
N PRO A 136 -21.72 5.59 -6.68
CA PRO A 136 -22.95 5.79 -5.94
C PRO A 136 -23.35 4.50 -5.24
N ARG A 137 -23.76 4.61 -3.98
CA ARG A 137 -24.29 3.51 -3.16
C ARG A 137 -25.58 3.98 -2.49
N LYS A 138 -26.52 3.05 -2.33
CA LYS A 138 -27.73 3.30 -1.53
C LYS A 138 -27.39 3.07 -0.07
N GLY A 139 -27.53 4.10 0.76
CA GLY A 139 -27.31 4.03 2.21
C GLY A 139 -28.28 3.06 2.88
N ASP A 140 -27.92 2.55 4.05
CA ASP A 140 -28.78 1.68 4.84
C ASP A 140 -29.94 2.47 5.47
N ILE A 141 -31.12 1.83 5.44
CA ILE A 141 -32.40 2.18 6.09
C ILE A 141 -33.05 3.54 5.67
N SER A 142 -32.29 4.58 5.36
CA SER A 142 -32.80 5.92 5.00
C SER A 142 -32.89 6.19 3.48
N GLY A 143 -32.30 5.33 2.65
CA GLY A 143 -32.31 5.46 1.19
C GLY A 143 -31.52 6.66 0.64
N ASN A 144 -30.79 7.38 1.49
CA ASN A 144 -29.96 8.50 1.07
C ASN A 144 -28.78 8.01 0.22
N LEU A 145 -28.52 8.73 -0.88
CA LEU A 145 -27.38 8.47 -1.75
C LEU A 145 -26.08 8.84 -1.02
N PHE A 146 -25.12 7.92 -1.01
CA PHE A 146 -23.75 8.20 -0.60
C PHE A 146 -22.76 7.76 -1.68
N TYR A 147 -21.58 8.36 -1.69
CA TYR A 147 -20.52 8.01 -2.63
C TYR A 147 -19.37 7.30 -1.94
N GLN A 148 -18.97 6.19 -2.53
CA GLN A 148 -17.78 5.47 -2.15
C GLN A 148 -16.62 5.89 -3.06
N LEU A 149 -15.55 6.45 -2.49
CA LEU A 149 -14.34 6.87 -3.18
C LEU A 149 -13.28 5.78 -3.11
N ARG A 150 -12.78 5.37 -4.27
CA ARG A 150 -11.66 4.42 -4.40
C ARG A 150 -10.56 5.07 -5.23
N PRO A 151 -9.29 5.07 -4.83
CA PRO A 151 -8.24 5.63 -5.69
C PRO A 151 -8.23 4.87 -7.03
N VAL A 152 -8.02 5.57 -8.15
CA VAL A 152 -8.11 4.96 -9.49
C VAL A 152 -7.14 3.79 -9.65
N ASN A 153 -5.97 3.87 -9.00
CA ASN A 153 -5.03 2.76 -8.98
C ASN A 153 -5.63 1.50 -8.33
N ASP A 154 -6.53 1.62 -7.35
CA ASP A 154 -7.20 0.45 -6.78
C ASP A 154 -8.36 -0.05 -7.63
N VAL A 155 -9.05 0.82 -8.36
CA VAL A 155 -10.11 0.38 -9.30
C VAL A 155 -9.50 -0.34 -10.51
N LYS A 156 -8.34 0.11 -10.99
CA LYS A 156 -7.56 -0.60 -12.02
C LYS A 156 -6.97 -1.92 -11.51
N LYS A 157 -6.66 -2.02 -10.20
CA LYS A 157 -6.25 -3.27 -9.55
C LYS A 157 -7.38 -4.29 -9.36
N ASN A 158 -8.67 -3.90 -9.39
CA ASN A 158 -9.79 -4.84 -9.23
C ASN A 158 -10.21 -5.60 -10.51
N THR A 159 -9.53 -5.34 -11.62
CA THR A 159 -9.74 -6.07 -12.87
C THR A 159 -8.62 -7.07 -13.19
N THR A 160 -7.65 -7.24 -12.29
CA THR A 160 -6.58 -8.24 -12.39
C THR A 160 -6.30 -8.77 -11.00
N ASP A 161 -6.41 -10.08 -10.80
CA ASP A 161 -5.91 -10.78 -9.62
C ASP A 161 -4.59 -10.16 -9.14
N TYR A 162 -4.49 -9.84 -7.85
CA TYR A 162 -3.27 -9.29 -7.28
C TYR A 162 -2.13 -10.27 -7.56
N VAL A 163 -1.21 -9.89 -8.46
CA VAL A 163 0.09 -10.54 -8.54
C VAL A 163 0.91 -10.00 -7.36
N VAL A 164 0.66 -10.54 -6.18
CA VAL A 164 1.60 -10.40 -5.07
C VAL A 164 2.89 -11.07 -5.52
N ALA A 165 4.01 -10.33 -5.50
CA ALA A 165 5.30 -10.93 -5.75
C ALA A 165 5.55 -11.96 -4.64
N ASN A 166 5.66 -13.22 -5.01
CA ASN A 166 5.83 -14.31 -4.06
C ASN A 166 7.28 -14.77 -4.07
N ALA A 167 7.78 -15.14 -2.91
CA ALA A 167 9.06 -15.81 -2.73
C ALA A 167 8.86 -17.01 -1.81
N LEU A 168 9.89 -17.82 -1.64
CA LEU A 168 9.94 -18.87 -0.63
C LEU A 168 11.20 -18.75 0.21
N LEU A 169 11.15 -19.29 1.43
CA LEU A 169 12.38 -19.59 2.15
C LEU A 169 13.01 -20.83 1.52
N ASN A 170 14.22 -20.68 0.96
CA ASN A 170 14.92 -21.74 0.23
C ASN A 170 14.79 -23.09 0.97
N PRO A 171 14.26 -24.15 0.33
CA PRO A 171 14.01 -25.44 0.98
C PRO A 171 15.28 -26.06 1.61
N ASP A 172 16.45 -25.75 1.06
CA ASP A 172 17.74 -26.23 1.54
C ASP A 172 18.29 -25.43 2.73
N TYR A 173 17.61 -24.35 3.14
CA TYR A 173 18.00 -23.55 4.29
C TYR A 173 17.32 -24.05 5.57
N TYR A 174 18.11 -24.63 6.46
CA TYR A 174 17.67 -25.17 7.77
C TYR A 174 17.69 -24.16 8.92
N GLY A 175 18.09 -22.90 8.66
CA GLY A 175 18.16 -21.88 9.69
C GLY A 175 16.82 -21.19 9.94
N GLU A 176 16.80 -20.31 10.93
CA GLU A 176 15.66 -19.43 11.19
C GLU A 176 15.96 -18.02 10.68
N LEU A 177 14.94 -17.32 10.20
CA LEU A 177 15.03 -15.89 9.90
C LEU A 177 14.21 -15.08 10.91
N LEU A 178 14.78 -13.96 11.37
CA LEU A 178 14.14 -13.08 12.34
C LEU A 178 13.15 -12.13 11.65
N LEU A 179 11.98 -11.99 12.25
CA LEU A 179 11.00 -10.96 11.90
C LEU A 179 11.05 -9.83 12.91
N TYR A 180 10.91 -8.61 12.41
CA TYR A 180 10.96 -7.37 13.18
C TYR A 180 9.65 -6.60 13.07
N GLU A 181 9.33 -5.82 14.10
CA GLU A 181 8.14 -4.94 14.10
C GLU A 181 8.25 -3.84 13.04
N TYR A 182 9.45 -3.26 12.90
CA TYR A 182 9.84 -2.28 11.90
C TYR A 182 11.37 -2.37 11.68
N PRO A 183 11.94 -1.73 10.65
CA PRO A 183 13.38 -1.77 10.42
C PRO A 183 14.19 -1.24 11.61
N GLY A 184 15.03 -2.09 12.19
CA GLY A 184 15.81 -1.77 13.40
C GLY A 184 15.02 -1.86 14.72
N GLY A 185 13.74 -2.26 14.67
CA GLY A 185 12.90 -2.47 15.83
C GLY A 185 13.19 -3.78 16.59
N LYS A 186 12.28 -4.15 17.49
CA LYS A 186 12.38 -5.41 18.24
C LYS A 186 12.03 -6.60 17.35
N VAL A 187 12.64 -7.74 17.66
CA VAL A 187 12.27 -9.03 17.06
C VAL A 187 10.89 -9.44 17.58
N THR A 188 9.97 -9.74 16.67
CA THR A 188 8.59 -10.17 16.96
C THR A 188 8.40 -11.67 16.79
N GLY A 189 9.31 -12.34 16.10
CA GLY A 189 9.28 -13.79 15.93
C GLY A 189 10.35 -14.29 14.97
N THR A 190 10.24 -15.56 14.61
CA THR A 190 11.08 -16.22 13.61
C THR A 190 10.23 -17.00 12.62
N ILE A 191 10.77 -17.20 11.42
CA ILE A 191 10.24 -18.12 10.40
C ILE A 191 11.31 -19.15 10.06
N LYS A 192 10.88 -20.38 9.77
CA LYS A 192 11.74 -21.50 9.38
C LYS A 192 10.96 -22.57 8.64
N ASN A 193 11.63 -23.30 7.78
CA ASN A 193 11.08 -24.51 7.16
C ASN A 193 10.99 -25.64 8.19
N ASP A 194 9.95 -26.47 8.09
CA ASP A 194 9.89 -27.77 8.77
C ASP A 194 10.17 -28.87 7.75
N SER A 195 11.46 -29.17 7.58
CA SER A 195 11.92 -30.19 6.63
C SER A 195 11.51 -31.62 7.01
N VAL A 196 11.06 -31.87 8.24
CA VAL A 196 10.59 -33.21 8.67
C VAL A 196 9.19 -33.45 8.16
N ARG A 197 8.34 -32.42 8.18
CA ARG A 197 6.98 -32.46 7.63
C ARG A 197 6.91 -32.03 6.18
N GLU A 198 8.05 -31.63 5.61
CA GLU A 198 8.12 -30.97 4.30
C GLU A 198 7.15 -29.79 4.24
N ASP A 199 7.10 -28.95 5.27
CA ASP A 199 6.31 -27.72 5.31
C ASP A 199 7.25 -26.52 5.13
N TYR A 200 7.20 -25.92 3.94
CA TYR A 200 8.08 -24.84 3.53
C TYR A 200 7.38 -23.49 3.66
N ILE A 201 8.15 -22.46 4.01
CA ILE A 201 7.58 -21.12 4.20
C ILE A 201 7.49 -20.39 2.87
N PHE A 202 6.26 -20.03 2.48
CA PHE A 202 6.00 -19.08 1.40
C PHE A 202 5.94 -17.67 1.94
N LEU A 203 6.31 -16.71 1.10
CA LEU A 203 6.40 -15.30 1.47
C LEU A 203 5.68 -14.46 0.41
N GLY A 204 4.63 -13.77 0.82
CA GLY A 204 4.07 -12.65 0.08
C GLY A 204 4.91 -11.41 0.38
N LEU A 205 5.52 -10.82 -0.66
CA LEU A 205 6.31 -9.59 -0.54
C LEU A 205 5.39 -8.38 -0.68
N ILE A 206 5.26 -7.60 0.39
CA ILE A 206 4.27 -6.52 0.51
C ILE A 206 4.92 -5.15 0.39
N GLU A 207 5.95 -4.89 1.21
CA GLU A 207 6.72 -3.64 1.16
C GLU A 207 8.22 -3.91 1.13
N LYS A 208 8.98 -2.86 0.82
CA LYS A 208 10.43 -2.90 0.86
C LYS A 208 11.03 -1.57 1.26
N ASN A 209 12.23 -1.66 1.82
CA ASN A 209 13.21 -0.58 1.81
C ASN A 209 14.54 -1.14 1.29
N ASP A 210 15.61 -0.35 1.39
CA ASP A 210 16.93 -0.71 0.89
C ASP A 210 17.46 -2.04 1.47
N SER A 211 17.09 -2.38 2.72
CA SER A 211 17.67 -3.48 3.50
C SER A 211 16.69 -4.59 3.92
N MET A 212 15.38 -4.34 3.85
CA MET A 212 14.37 -5.24 4.38
C MET A 212 13.13 -5.30 3.50
N PHE A 213 12.43 -6.43 3.56
CA PHE A 213 11.09 -6.62 3.04
C PHE A 213 10.09 -6.69 4.18
N TYR A 214 8.90 -6.11 4.02
CA TYR A 214 7.76 -6.47 4.85
C TYR A 214 7.05 -7.64 4.19
N VAL A 215 6.87 -8.72 4.94
CA VAL A 215 6.38 -9.99 4.39
C VAL A 215 5.19 -10.53 5.18
N GLU A 216 4.38 -11.30 4.49
CA GLU A 216 3.42 -12.24 5.07
C GLU A 216 3.91 -13.65 4.79
N ALA A 217 4.07 -14.45 5.85
CA ALA A 217 4.60 -15.80 5.78
C ALA A 217 3.48 -16.83 5.91
N TYR A 218 3.46 -17.82 5.03
CA TYR A 218 2.44 -18.86 4.95
C TYR A 218 3.08 -20.25 5.04
N SER A 219 2.35 -21.20 5.62
CA SER A 219 2.67 -22.62 5.47
C SER A 219 2.27 -23.08 4.08
N SER A 220 3.16 -23.80 3.40
CA SER A 220 2.87 -24.37 2.09
C SER A 220 1.94 -25.58 2.13
N LEU A 221 1.66 -26.13 3.31
CA LEU A 221 0.72 -27.25 3.51
C LEU A 221 -0.70 -26.78 3.85
N SER A 222 -0.84 -25.71 4.62
CA SER A 222 -2.16 -25.22 5.05
C SER A 222 -2.63 -23.94 4.36
N ASP A 223 -1.74 -23.25 3.65
CA ASP A 223 -1.94 -21.89 3.13
C ASP A 223 -2.31 -20.86 4.22
N GLU A 224 -2.18 -21.22 5.51
CA GLU A 224 -2.50 -20.33 6.61
C GLU A 224 -1.35 -19.34 6.84
N VAL A 225 -1.73 -18.08 7.08
CA VAL A 225 -0.80 -17.04 7.52
C VAL A 225 -0.23 -17.45 8.87
N THR A 226 1.06 -17.75 8.89
CA THR A 226 1.77 -18.09 10.12
C THR A 226 2.20 -16.83 10.86
N ARG A 227 2.77 -15.84 10.15
CA ARG A 227 3.29 -14.58 10.72
C ARG A 227 3.38 -13.45 9.70
N ARG A 228 3.49 -12.22 10.18
CA ARG A 228 3.84 -11.01 9.41
C ARG A 228 4.98 -10.27 10.09
N GLY A 229 5.81 -9.56 9.32
CA GLY A 229 6.84 -8.70 9.87
C GLY A 229 7.88 -8.23 8.86
N TRP A 230 8.76 -7.34 9.31
CA TRP A 230 9.92 -6.91 8.53
C TRP A 230 11.00 -7.98 8.61
N LEU A 231 11.48 -8.41 7.45
CA LEU A 231 12.49 -9.43 7.24
C LEU A 231 13.70 -8.81 6.54
N LYS A 232 14.91 -9.06 7.05
CA LYS A 232 16.13 -8.63 6.36
C LYS A 232 16.23 -9.33 5.01
N LYS A 233 16.60 -8.58 3.96
CA LYS A 233 16.98 -9.19 2.69
C LYS A 233 18.06 -10.23 2.94
N SER A 234 17.88 -11.42 2.38
CA SER A 234 18.67 -12.59 2.73
C SER A 234 18.85 -13.45 1.48
N PRO A 235 20.04 -14.04 1.26
CA PRO A 235 20.28 -14.94 0.13
C PRO A 235 19.48 -16.25 0.23
N HIS A 236 18.78 -16.47 1.35
CA HIS A 236 17.90 -17.61 1.55
C HIS A 236 16.46 -17.34 1.09
N LEU A 237 16.15 -16.14 0.60
CA LEU A 237 14.88 -15.85 -0.06
C LEU A 237 14.99 -16.22 -1.52
N GLY A 238 14.07 -17.05 -1.97
CA GLY A 238 14.19 -17.79 -3.20
C GLY A 238 12.98 -17.71 -4.11
N ILE A 239 13.20 -18.03 -5.38
CA ILE A 239 12.16 -18.34 -6.36
C ILE A 239 12.70 -19.39 -7.33
N PHE A 240 11.85 -20.26 -7.87
CA PHE A 240 12.17 -21.12 -9.00
C PHE A 240 11.74 -20.45 -10.31
N SER A 241 12.32 -20.87 -11.44
CA SER A 241 11.82 -20.47 -12.76
C SER A 241 10.67 -21.39 -13.19
N SER A 242 9.58 -20.81 -13.71
CA SER A 242 8.54 -21.58 -14.39
C SER A 242 8.90 -21.92 -15.85
N LYS A 243 10.06 -21.45 -16.35
CA LYS A 243 10.56 -21.75 -17.70
C LYS A 243 11.21 -23.13 -17.78
N TYR A 244 10.41 -24.18 -17.64
CA TYR A 244 10.89 -25.57 -17.85
C TYR A 244 11.28 -25.85 -19.30
N GLN A 245 10.80 -25.03 -20.23
CA GLN A 245 11.12 -25.12 -21.65
C GLN A 245 11.42 -23.71 -22.20
N GLY A 246 12.55 -23.59 -22.87
CA GLY A 246 13.04 -22.34 -23.45
C GLY A 246 13.97 -21.57 -22.53
N ASP A 247 14.28 -20.35 -22.95
CA ASP A 247 15.27 -19.50 -22.29
C ASP A 247 14.62 -18.67 -21.17
N LEU A 248 15.31 -18.55 -20.03
CA LEU A 248 14.99 -17.57 -19.00
C LEU A 248 15.73 -16.26 -19.33
N VAL A 249 14.98 -15.15 -19.40
CA VAL A 249 15.53 -13.84 -19.77
C VAL A 249 15.50 -12.91 -18.56
N LEU A 250 16.67 -12.38 -18.19
CA LEU A 250 16.80 -11.39 -17.13
C LEU A 250 16.85 -9.99 -17.76
N TYR A 251 15.98 -9.10 -17.29
CA TYR A 251 15.84 -7.73 -17.80
C TYR A 251 16.50 -6.70 -16.87
N GLU A 252 16.90 -5.54 -17.41
CA GLU A 252 17.54 -4.45 -16.64
C GLU A 252 16.53 -3.72 -15.74
N LEU A 253 15.29 -3.61 -16.19
CA LEU A 253 14.15 -3.04 -15.44
C LEU A 253 13.02 -4.06 -15.37
N ALA A 254 12.05 -3.83 -14.48
CA ALA A 254 10.79 -4.58 -14.36
C ALA A 254 9.85 -4.32 -15.56
N ASP A 255 10.34 -4.57 -16.77
CA ASP A 255 9.67 -4.36 -18.05
C ASP A 255 10.32 -5.29 -19.09
N ASN A 256 9.53 -6.14 -19.75
CA ASN A 256 10.01 -7.08 -20.77
C ASN A 256 10.46 -6.40 -22.07
N LYS A 257 10.25 -5.08 -22.19
CA LYS A 257 10.79 -4.26 -23.29
C LYS A 257 12.11 -3.59 -22.94
N SER A 258 12.55 -3.69 -21.69
CA SER A 258 13.84 -3.14 -21.27
C SER A 258 15.01 -3.98 -21.80
N LYS A 259 16.23 -3.48 -21.60
CA LYS A 259 17.43 -4.15 -22.07
C LYS A 259 17.59 -5.52 -21.39
N VAL A 260 17.96 -6.52 -22.17
CA VAL A 260 18.34 -7.84 -21.65
C VAL A 260 19.70 -7.77 -20.97
N VAL A 261 19.77 -8.24 -19.73
CA VAL A 261 21.00 -8.40 -18.94
C VAL A 261 21.71 -9.69 -19.32
N VAL A 262 20.99 -10.81 -19.25
CA VAL A 262 21.49 -12.14 -19.59
C VAL A 262 20.34 -13.04 -20.05
N VAL A 263 20.68 -14.05 -20.84
CA VAL A 263 19.76 -15.12 -21.26
C VAL A 263 20.35 -16.44 -20.79
N GLU A 264 19.64 -17.12 -19.90
CA GLU A 264 19.98 -18.46 -19.44
C GLU A 264 19.24 -19.47 -20.33
N ARG A 265 20.00 -20.20 -21.15
CA ARG A 265 19.45 -21.10 -22.18
C ARG A 265 19.23 -22.52 -21.70
N GLU A 266 19.87 -22.88 -20.60
CA GLU A 266 19.71 -24.19 -19.98
C GLU A 266 18.76 -24.07 -18.80
N TYR A 267 17.82 -25.00 -18.71
CA TYR A 267 16.91 -25.00 -17.57
C TYR A 267 17.68 -25.31 -16.29
N ASN A 268 17.59 -24.39 -15.33
CA ASN A 268 18.15 -24.53 -14.00
C ASN A 268 17.03 -24.81 -13.00
N SER A 269 17.10 -25.99 -12.39
CA SER A 269 16.15 -26.47 -11.38
C SER A 269 16.43 -25.94 -9.97
N GLY A 270 17.46 -25.12 -9.81
CA GLY A 270 17.84 -24.50 -8.55
C GLY A 270 16.97 -23.31 -8.17
N VAL A 271 17.13 -22.88 -6.93
CA VAL A 271 16.47 -21.68 -6.39
C VAL A 271 17.32 -20.45 -6.73
N TYR A 272 16.71 -19.45 -7.36
CA TYR A 272 17.32 -18.14 -7.56
C TYR A 272 17.13 -17.26 -6.33
N GLU A 273 18.17 -16.54 -5.92
CA GLU A 273 18.09 -15.56 -4.83
C GLU A 273 17.21 -14.37 -5.26
N VAL A 274 16.21 -14.02 -4.46
CA VAL A 274 15.37 -12.84 -4.63
C VAL A 274 16.01 -11.64 -3.94
N VAL A 275 16.40 -10.63 -4.73
CA VAL A 275 17.10 -9.42 -4.24
C VAL A 275 16.18 -8.19 -4.16
N ASP A 276 15.14 -8.14 -4.99
CA ASP A 276 14.15 -7.05 -5.00
C ASP A 276 12.82 -7.45 -5.66
N PHE A 277 11.78 -6.60 -5.54
CA PHE A 277 10.50 -6.80 -6.24
C PHE A 277 9.84 -5.49 -6.70
N CYS A 278 9.03 -5.50 -7.76
CA CYS A 278 8.33 -4.31 -8.28
C CYS A 278 7.10 -4.74 -9.08
N ASP A 279 5.89 -4.35 -8.66
CA ASP A 279 4.63 -4.63 -9.39
C ASP A 279 4.49 -6.09 -9.86
N GLY A 280 4.80 -7.05 -8.97
CA GLY A 280 4.76 -8.50 -9.25
C GLY A 280 6.03 -9.06 -9.90
N TRP A 281 6.91 -8.22 -10.43
CA TRP A 281 8.22 -8.64 -10.91
C TRP A 281 9.17 -8.92 -9.75
N LEU A 282 10.06 -9.89 -9.95
CA LEU A 282 11.16 -10.17 -9.03
C LEU A 282 12.49 -9.82 -9.69
N LYS A 283 13.34 -9.12 -8.96
CA LYS A 283 14.75 -9.04 -9.29
C LYS A 283 15.45 -10.20 -8.61
N ILE A 284 16.13 -11.02 -9.40
CA ILE A 284 16.84 -12.20 -8.93
C ILE A 284 18.33 -12.09 -9.20
N LYS A 285 19.10 -12.93 -8.50
CA LYS A 285 20.51 -13.18 -8.79
C LYS A 285 20.66 -14.61 -9.34
N ALA A 286 21.18 -14.72 -10.56
CA ALA A 286 21.39 -15.97 -11.28
C ALA A 286 22.88 -16.19 -11.57
N GLU A 287 23.32 -17.44 -11.60
CA GLU A 287 24.65 -17.83 -12.08
C GLU A 287 24.52 -18.39 -13.49
N VAL A 288 25.09 -17.70 -14.48
CA VAL A 288 25.06 -18.12 -15.89
C VAL A 288 26.51 -18.18 -16.38
N ASP A 289 26.91 -19.33 -16.93
CA ASP A 289 28.27 -19.59 -17.41
C ASP A 289 29.38 -19.27 -16.39
N GLY A 290 29.11 -19.50 -15.10
CA GLY A 290 30.04 -19.25 -13.99
C GLY A 290 30.18 -17.79 -13.55
N ALA A 291 29.30 -16.90 -14.04
CA ALA A 291 29.23 -15.50 -13.62
C ALA A 291 27.86 -15.17 -13.01
N PHE A 292 27.85 -14.32 -11.98
CA PHE A 292 26.62 -13.86 -11.35
C PHE A 292 26.05 -12.63 -12.04
N PHE A 293 24.76 -12.70 -12.36
CA PHE A 293 23.98 -11.61 -12.94
C PHE A 293 22.79 -11.29 -12.03
N GLU A 294 22.44 -10.01 -11.95
CA GLU A 294 21.20 -9.58 -11.33
C GLU A 294 20.28 -8.96 -12.38
N GLY A 295 19.02 -9.41 -12.41
CA GLY A 295 18.04 -8.88 -13.36
C GLY A 295 16.61 -9.24 -12.98
N TRP A 296 15.67 -8.62 -13.66
CA TRP A 296 14.25 -8.76 -13.42
C TRP A 296 13.66 -9.91 -14.23
N ILE A 297 12.81 -10.71 -13.59
CA ILE A 297 12.01 -11.75 -14.23
C ILE A 297 10.52 -11.39 -14.12
N PRO A 298 9.73 -11.59 -15.19
CA PRO A 298 8.32 -11.25 -15.19
C PRO A 298 7.50 -12.23 -14.32
N PRO A 299 6.31 -11.83 -13.86
CA PRO A 299 5.44 -12.68 -13.05
C PRO A 299 5.18 -14.07 -13.62
N GLU A 300 4.93 -14.17 -14.92
CA GLU A 300 4.63 -15.43 -15.60
C GLU A 300 5.81 -16.41 -15.66
N GLU A 301 7.02 -15.95 -15.35
CA GLU A 301 8.25 -16.77 -15.34
C GLU A 301 8.67 -17.21 -13.93
N GLN A 302 7.87 -16.87 -12.91
CA GLN A 302 8.15 -17.17 -11.51
C GLN A 302 7.42 -18.42 -11.03
N CYS A 303 8.07 -19.22 -10.20
CA CYS A 303 7.45 -20.34 -9.51
C CYS A 303 7.87 -20.39 -8.05
N CYS A 304 6.93 -20.19 -7.12
CA CYS A 304 7.21 -20.27 -5.68
C CYS A 304 6.88 -21.64 -5.07
N ASN A 305 6.38 -22.59 -5.86
CA ASN A 305 5.96 -23.90 -5.37
C ASN A 305 7.11 -24.92 -5.45
N PRO A 306 7.61 -25.46 -4.32
CA PRO A 306 8.67 -26.45 -4.31
C PRO A 306 8.20 -27.89 -4.60
N TYR A 307 6.89 -28.15 -4.62
CA TYR A 307 6.34 -29.49 -4.81
C TYR A 307 5.90 -29.79 -6.23
N THR A 308 5.49 -28.76 -6.98
CA THR A 308 4.91 -28.92 -8.32
C THR A 308 5.39 -27.84 -9.27
N THR A 309 5.33 -28.15 -10.56
CA THR A 309 5.57 -27.15 -11.60
C THR A 309 4.46 -26.11 -11.60
N CYS A 310 4.82 -24.83 -11.59
CA CYS A 310 3.90 -23.71 -11.85
C CYS A 310 3.65 -23.56 -13.35
N CYS A 311 2.39 -23.45 -13.76
CA CYS A 311 1.97 -23.30 -15.16
C CYS A 311 1.46 -21.89 -15.44
#